data_AF-A0AAI9PCA9-F1
#
_entry.id   AF-A0AAI9PCA9-F1
#
_cell.length_a   1.000
_cell.length_b   1.000
_cell.length_c   1.000
_cell.angle_alpha   90.00
_cell.angle_beta   90.00
_cell.angle_gamma   90.00
#
_symmetry.space_group_name_H-M   'P 1'
#
loop_
_entity.id
_entity.type
_entity.pdbx_description
1 polymer ?
#
loop_
_entity_poly.entity_id
_entity_poly.type
_entity_poly.pdbx_seq_one_letter_code
_entity_poly.pdbx_strand_id
1 'polypeptide(L)'
;MNFQELITVLGIKNHKFEIEGIELYIRLPTLLEYAECDTQIKTIMNCIVNADGKKVFNSEEEVNQLDFQYYTKINQKINELLIEATSDIEKK
;
A
#
# COMPACT_ATOMS: atom_id res chain seq x y z
N MET A 1 14.34 18.17 17.60
CA MET A 1 13.48 17.38 16.70
C MET A 1 12.20 17.09 17.46
N ASN A 2 11.08 17.68 17.03
CA ASN A 2 9.78 17.51 17.67
C ASN A 2 9.15 16.19 17.22
N PHE A 3 8.37 15.53 18.08
CA PHE A 3 7.63 14.31 17.76
C PHE A 3 6.74 14.48 16.52
N GLN A 4 6.14 15.66 16.33
CA GLN A 4 5.33 15.98 15.15
C GLN A 4 6.15 15.87 13.85
N GLU A 5 7.35 16.43 13.82
CA GLU A 5 8.27 16.38 12.67
C GLU A 5 8.75 14.95 12.42
N LEU A 6 8.94 14.18 13.48
CA LEU A 6 9.35 12.78 13.45
C LEU A 6 8.28 11.90 12.78
N ILE A 7 7.01 12.11 13.13
CA ILE A 7 5.86 11.44 12.49
C ILE A 7 5.68 11.91 11.04
N THR A 8 5.93 13.17 10.71
CA THR A 8 5.85 13.63 9.32
C THR A 8 6.90 12.96 8.42
N VAL A 9 8.11 12.74 8.94
CA VAL A 9 9.22 12.16 8.16
C VAL A 9 9.14 10.63 8.08
N LEU A 10 8.86 9.97 9.20
CA LEU A 10 8.87 8.51 9.36
C LEU A 10 7.48 7.87 9.26
N GLY A 11 6.44 8.69 9.23
CA GLY A 11 5.06 8.23 9.18
C GLY A 11 4.68 7.70 7.81
N ILE A 12 3.42 7.29 7.76
CA ILE A 12 2.78 6.67 6.62
C ILE A 12 2.77 7.64 5.43
N LYS A 13 3.23 7.16 4.26
CA LYS A 13 3.19 7.89 2.99
C LYS A 13 2.20 7.23 2.04
N ASN A 14 1.40 8.06 1.37
CA ASN A 14 0.45 7.63 0.35
C ASN A 14 1.08 7.87 -1.03
N HIS A 15 1.34 6.80 -1.75
CA HIS A 15 1.89 6.80 -3.10
C HIS A 15 0.74 6.81 -4.10
N LYS A 16 0.54 7.94 -4.78
CA LYS A 16 -0.51 8.08 -5.79
C LYS A 16 -0.28 7.09 -6.94
N PHE A 17 -1.35 6.41 -7.35
CA PHE A 17 -1.35 5.43 -8.42
C PHE A 17 -2.66 5.57 -9.22
N GLU A 18 -2.56 5.73 -10.54
CA GLU A 18 -3.73 5.93 -11.40
C GLU A 18 -4.01 4.68 -12.25
N ILE A 19 -5.28 4.28 -12.31
CA ILE A 19 -5.77 3.18 -13.14
C ILE A 19 -7.00 3.67 -13.90
N GLU A 20 -6.95 3.69 -15.24
CA GLU A 20 -8.09 4.07 -16.09
C GLU A 20 -8.76 5.40 -15.70
N GLY A 21 -7.96 6.40 -15.28
CA GLY A 21 -8.45 7.70 -14.82
C GLY A 21 -9.00 7.73 -13.39
N ILE A 22 -8.94 6.61 -12.66
CA ILE A 22 -9.29 6.53 -11.23
C ILE A 22 -8.01 6.67 -10.41
N GLU A 23 -8.01 7.63 -9.50
CA GLU A 23 -6.93 7.84 -8.54
C GLU A 23 -7.07 6.91 -7.33
N LEU A 24 -6.04 6.10 -7.11
CA LEU A 24 -5.87 5.25 -5.94
C LEU A 24 -4.57 5.65 -5.23
N TYR A 25 -4.44 5.27 -3.97
CA TYR A 25 -3.24 5.51 -3.20
C TYR A 25 -2.75 4.19 -2.61
N ILE A 26 -1.45 3.92 -2.79
CA ILE A 26 -0.78 2.80 -2.16
C ILE A 26 -0.10 3.32 -0.90
N ARG A 27 -0.47 2.76 0.23
CA ARG A 27 0.09 3.02 1.54
C ARG A 27 0.84 1.77 1.97
N LEU A 28 2.15 1.87 2.16
CA LEU A 28 2.90 0.75 2.71
C LEU A 28 2.38 0.42 4.13
N PRO A 29 2.23 -0.87 4.48
CA PRO A 29 1.64 -1.27 5.74
C PRO A 29 2.57 -0.90 6.90
N THR A 30 2.00 -0.65 8.07
CA THR A 30 2.77 -0.62 9.31
C THR A 30 3.32 -2.02 9.64
N LEU A 31 4.26 -2.12 10.57
CA LEU A 31 4.84 -3.42 10.95
C LEU A 31 3.78 -4.44 11.39
N LEU A 32 2.74 -4.00 12.11
CA LEU A 32 1.65 -4.87 12.57
C LEU A 32 0.78 -5.32 11.38
N GLU A 33 0.44 -4.41 10.48
CA GLU A 33 -0.36 -4.73 9.28
C GLU A 33 0.42 -5.59 8.28
N TYR A 34 1.75 -5.44 8.23
CA TYR A 34 2.60 -6.26 7.36
C TYR A 34 2.56 -7.74 7.77
N ALA A 35 2.43 -8.03 9.07
CA ALA A 35 2.23 -9.40 9.55
C ALA A 35 0.90 -10.01 9.06
N GLU A 36 -0.09 -9.18 8.72
CA GLU A 36 -1.38 -9.60 8.17
C GLU A 36 -1.35 -9.68 6.63
N CYS A 37 -0.27 -9.28 5.98
CA CYS A 37 -0.07 -9.35 4.52
C CYS A 37 0.50 -10.72 4.09
N ASP A 38 -0.10 -11.81 4.57
CA ASP A 38 0.32 -13.19 4.31
C ASP A 38 -0.15 -13.73 2.94
N THR A 39 -1.17 -13.10 2.35
CA THR A 39 -1.66 -13.38 1.00
C THR A 39 -1.69 -12.11 0.17
N GLN A 40 -1.58 -12.25 -1.15
CA GLN A 40 -1.71 -11.11 -2.08
C GLN A 40 -3.04 -10.35 -1.91
N ILE A 41 -4.13 -11.07 -1.61
CA ILE A 41 -5.46 -10.49 -1.35
C ILE A 41 -5.39 -9.56 -0.15
N LYS A 42 -4.86 -10.05 0.98
CA LYS A 42 -4.73 -9.24 2.21
C LYS A 42 -3.70 -8.12 2.06
N THR A 43 -2.65 -8.33 1.27
CA THR A 43 -1.70 -7.26 0.91
C THR A 43 -2.42 -6.12 0.19
N ILE A 44 -3.22 -6.41 -0.84
CA ILE A 44 -4.01 -5.40 -1.53
C ILE A 44 -4.99 -4.71 -0.57
N MET A 45 -5.71 -5.49 0.24
CA MET A 45 -6.69 -4.97 1.20
C MET A 45 -6.05 -3.99 2.21
N ASN A 46 -4.83 -4.27 2.66
CA ASN A 46 -4.13 -3.46 3.67
C ASN A 46 -3.37 -2.26 3.09
N CYS A 47 -2.99 -2.33 1.81
CA CYS A 47 -2.15 -1.30 1.18
C CYS A 47 -2.94 -0.31 0.33
N ILE A 48 -4.14 -0.64 -0.14
CA ILE A 48 -4.92 0.26 -0.99
C ILE A 48 -5.84 1.16 -0.18
N VAL A 49 -5.59 2.46 -0.28
CA VAL A 49 -6.32 3.50 0.44
C VAL A 49 -6.81 4.60 -0.51
N ASN A 50 -7.79 5.37 -0.05
CA ASN A 50 -8.25 6.58 -0.72
C ASN A 50 -7.34 7.77 -0.37
N ALA A 51 -7.69 8.97 -0.87
CA ALA A 51 -6.92 10.20 -0.61
C ALA A 51 -6.79 10.55 0.89
N ASP A 52 -7.78 10.16 1.71
CA ASP A 52 -7.78 10.37 3.16
C ASP A 52 -7.00 9.29 3.94
N GLY A 53 -6.41 8.32 3.25
CA GLY A 53 -5.69 7.20 3.86
C GLY A 53 -6.59 6.11 4.44
N LYS A 54 -7.89 6.10 4.13
CA LYS A 54 -8.81 5.03 4.53
C LYS A 54 -8.76 3.88 3.54
N LYS A 55 -8.80 2.63 4.03
CA LYS A 55 -8.83 1.43 3.19
C LYS A 55 -9.99 1.51 2.20
N VAL A 56 -9.72 1.18 0.94
CA VAL A 56 -10.75 1.10 -0.11
C VAL A 56 -11.52 -0.21 0.01
N PHE A 57 -10.82 -1.30 0.36
CA PHE A 57 -11.40 -2.63 0.53
C PHE A 57 -11.50 -2.97 2.02
N ASN A 58 -12.66 -3.45 2.43
CA ASN A 58 -13.00 -3.82 3.81
C ASN A 58 -13.07 -5.35 4.01
N SER A 59 -13.05 -6.12 2.92
CA SER A 59 -13.05 -7.58 2.98
C SER A 59 -12.26 -8.21 1.82
N GLU A 60 -11.84 -9.46 2.00
CA GLU A 60 -11.23 -10.27 0.95
C GLU A 60 -12.19 -10.50 -0.24
N GLU A 61 -13.50 -10.54 0.02
CA GLU A 61 -14.53 -10.70 -1.02
C GLU A 61 -14.57 -9.52 -1.99
N GLU A 62 -14.41 -8.29 -1.50
CA GLU A 62 -14.34 -7.10 -2.36
C GLU A 62 -13.09 -7.13 -3.26
N VAL A 63 -11.95 -7.59 -2.74
CA VAL A 63 -10.71 -7.74 -3.53
C VAL A 63 -10.86 -8.85 -4.58
N ASN A 64 -11.56 -9.94 -4.27
CA ASN A 64 -11.81 -11.04 -5.20
C ASN A 64 -12.74 -10.66 -6.37
N GLN A 65 -13.45 -9.54 -6.29
CA GLN A 65 -14.27 -9.02 -7.38
C GLN A 65 -13.47 -8.22 -8.41
N LEU A 66 -12.19 -7.92 -8.12
CA LEU A 66 -11.33 -7.22 -9.06
C LEU A 66 -11.06 -8.08 -10.29
N ASP A 67 -11.12 -7.45 -11.47
CA ASP A 67 -10.63 -8.08 -12.69
C ASP A 67 -9.15 -8.46 -12.52
N PHE A 68 -8.78 -9.64 -13.01
CA PHE A 68 -7.46 -10.23 -12.81
C PHE A 68 -6.33 -9.31 -13.28
N GLN A 69 -6.55 -8.50 -14.32
CA GLN A 69 -5.56 -7.56 -14.81
C GLN A 69 -5.23 -6.49 -13.76
N TYR A 70 -6.26 -5.93 -13.09
CA TYR A 70 -6.11 -4.84 -12.13
C TYR A 70 -5.59 -5.38 -10.82
N TYR A 71 -6.07 -6.55 -10.39
CA TYR A 71 -5.51 -7.28 -9.27
C TYR A 71 -3.98 -7.44 -9.42
N THR A 72 -3.55 -7.95 -10.58
CA THR A 72 -2.13 -8.19 -10.86
C THR A 72 -1.33 -6.89 -10.89
N LYS A 73 -1.85 -5.87 -11.59
CA LYS A 73 -1.19 -4.56 -11.73
C LYS A 73 -1.02 -3.85 -10.39
N ILE A 74 -2.05 -3.88 -9.54
CA ILE A 74 -2.01 -3.30 -8.19
C ILE A 74 -0.97 -4.04 -7.34
N ASN A 75 -1.02 -5.37 -7.31
CA ASN A 75 -0.08 -6.17 -6.54
C ASN A 75 1.38 -5.93 -6.97
N GLN A 76 1.64 -5.85 -8.28
CA GLN A 76 2.96 -5.50 -8.80
C GLN A 76 3.44 -4.15 -8.29
N LYS A 77 2.58 -3.11 -8.34
CA LYS A 77 2.95 -1.77 -7.88
C LYS A 77 3.23 -1.72 -6.38
N ILE A 78 2.48 -2.46 -5.57
CA ILE A 78 2.76 -2.59 -4.13
C ILE A 78 4.15 -3.22 -3.91
N ASN A 79 4.45 -4.31 -4.63
CA ASN A 79 5.73 -5.01 -4.50
C ASN A 79 6.92 -4.14 -4.94
N GLU A 80 6.77 -3.36 -6.02
CA GLU A 80 7.79 -2.38 -6.44
C GLU A 80 8.11 -1.40 -5.31
N LEU A 81 7.08 -0.81 -4.68
CA LEU A 81 7.27 0.14 -3.58
C LEU A 81 7.89 -0.52 -2.34
N LEU A 82 7.53 -1.77 -2.03
CA LEU A 82 8.16 -2.53 -0.95
C LEU A 82 9.64 -2.80 -1.22
N ILE A 83 9.99 -3.19 -2.44
CA ILE A 83 11.38 -3.43 -2.85
C ILE A 83 12.18 -2.14 -2.82
N GLU A 84 11.64 -1.03 -3.33
CA GLU A 84 12.30 0.28 -3.25
C GLU A 84 12.57 0.67 -1.79
N ALA A 85 11.58 0.49 -0.91
CA ALA A 85 11.70 0.80 0.51
C ALA A 85 12.76 -0.04 1.23
N THR A 86 12.99 -1.30 0.82
CA THR A 86 14.01 -2.18 1.41
C THR A 86 15.38 -2.04 0.74
N SER A 87 15.42 -1.75 -0.56
CA SER A 87 16.67 -1.56 -1.32
C SER A 87 17.42 -0.30 -0.90
N ASP A 88 16.70 0.74 -0.45
CA ASP A 88 17.29 1.94 0.13
C ASP A 88 17.95 1.67 1.50
N ILE A 89 17.61 0.57 2.17
CA ILE A 89 18.23 0.14 3.44
C ILE A 89 19.57 -0.53 3.18
N GLU A 90 19.69 -1.32 2.11
CA GLU A 90 20.91 -2.09 1.78
C GLU A 90 22.04 -1.24 1.17
N LYS A 91 21.75 -0.01 0.73
CA LYS A 91 22.76 0.92 0.16
C LYS A 91 23.38 1.86 1.19
N LYS A 92 23.13 1.69 2.49
CA LYS A 92 23.73 2.43 3.59
C LYS A 92 24.61 1.53 4.46
#